data_AF-A0A839F439-F1
#
_entry.id   AF-A0A839F439-F1
#
_cell.length_a   1.000
_cell.length_b   1.000
_cell.length_c   1.000
_cell.angle_alpha   90.00
_cell.angle_beta   90.00
_cell.angle_gamma   90.00
#
_symmetry.space_group_name_H-M   'P 1'
#
loop_
_entity.id
_entity.type
_entity.pdbx_description
1 polymer ?
#
loop_
_entity_poly.entity_id
_entity_poly.type
_entity_poly.pdbx_seq_one_letter_code
_entity_poly.pdbx_strand_id
1 'polypeptide(L)'
;MHGRYVVEGPEGAFEPGSRGRVLANLRRIVRVRDMQRAESDALLALMDALIEEVSEAQRFTTPDLCRWHRQWLAPIYGWAGAYREVNMAKAGFPFAAANRISDLMAGFEWDVLRVHTPCRDMDTDRLVTALAMTHAEFILIHPFREGNGRLARVMNTLMGLQAGLPALDYGGIRGVAKRRYIAAIHAAMDRDYEPLEAVFRSVIKRTLKGVSA
;
A
#
# COMPACT_ATOMS: atom_id res chain seq x y z
N MET A 1 -14.28 21.10 4.33
CA MET A 1 -13.62 19.98 3.61
C MET A 1 -12.54 19.43 4.51
N HIS A 2 -12.82 18.33 5.20
CA HIS A 2 -11.91 17.68 6.15
C HIS A 2 -10.85 16.87 5.38
N GLY A 3 -9.65 16.72 5.96
CA GLY A 3 -8.56 15.92 5.41
C GLY A 3 -8.98 14.48 5.06
N ARG A 4 -8.17 13.79 4.26
CA ARG A 4 -8.43 12.41 3.79
C ARG A 4 -8.69 11.41 4.93
N TYR A 5 -8.18 11.71 6.13
CA TYR A 5 -8.34 10.95 7.36
C TYR A 5 -8.66 11.90 8.51
N VAL A 6 -9.35 11.39 9.54
CA VAL A 6 -9.54 12.07 10.82
C VAL A 6 -8.45 11.58 11.77
N VAL A 7 -7.61 12.50 12.27
CA VAL A 7 -6.46 12.22 13.12
C VAL A 7 -6.30 13.33 14.16
N GLU A 8 -6.12 12.95 15.42
CA GLU A 8 -5.78 13.87 16.50
C GLU A 8 -4.28 13.77 16.82
N GLY A 9 -3.63 14.88 17.21
CA GLY A 9 -2.20 14.92 17.58
C GLY A 9 -1.25 15.36 16.46
N PRO A 10 0.09 15.26 16.66
CA PRO A 10 1.10 15.79 15.75
C PRO A 10 1.10 15.14 14.36
N GLU A 11 0.71 13.87 14.25
CA GLU A 11 0.49 13.20 12.96
C GLU A 11 -0.74 13.75 12.21
N GLY A 12 -1.64 14.46 12.89
CA GLY A 12 -2.79 15.17 12.32
C GLY A 12 -2.46 16.58 11.82
N ALA A 13 -1.25 17.08 12.07
CA ALA A 13 -0.88 18.45 11.75
C ALA A 13 -0.79 18.70 10.23
N PHE A 14 -1.20 19.90 9.83
CA PHE A 14 -1.12 20.37 8.45
C PHE A 14 -0.03 21.43 8.31
N GLU A 15 0.60 21.49 7.14
CA GLU A 15 1.62 22.49 6.86
C GLU A 15 1.01 23.90 6.93
N PRO A 16 1.60 24.84 7.69
CA PRO A 16 1.17 26.24 7.70
C PRO A 16 1.03 26.80 6.28
N GLY A 17 -0.08 27.50 6.00
CA GLY A 17 -0.38 28.02 4.66
C GLY A 17 -1.02 27.03 3.68
N SER A 18 -1.14 25.74 4.03
CA SER A 18 -1.79 24.74 3.16
C SER A 18 -3.33 24.79 3.16
N ARG A 19 -3.91 25.55 4.11
CA ARG A 19 -5.36 25.58 4.42
C ARG A 19 -5.90 24.21 4.85
N GLY A 20 -5.11 23.45 5.61
CA GLY A 20 -5.51 22.13 6.09
C GLY A 20 -5.57 21.04 5.01
N ARG A 21 -4.79 21.21 3.92
CA ARG A 21 -4.85 20.30 2.75
C ARG A 21 -3.59 19.49 2.53
N VAL A 22 -2.48 19.90 3.10
CA VAL A 22 -1.19 19.21 2.99
C VAL A 22 -0.69 18.93 4.40
N LEU A 23 -0.31 17.69 4.67
CA LEU A 23 0.24 17.30 5.97
C LEU A 23 1.53 18.08 6.24
N ALA A 24 1.80 18.34 7.52
CA ALA A 24 3.07 18.92 7.93
C ALA A 24 4.22 18.08 7.36
N ASN A 25 5.19 18.74 6.72
CA ASN A 25 6.24 18.06 5.97
C ASN A 25 7.57 18.80 6.05
N LEU A 26 8.66 18.05 5.88
CA LEU A 26 10.04 18.55 5.99
C LEU A 26 10.39 19.56 4.88
N ARG A 27 9.63 19.56 3.78
CA ARG A 27 9.87 20.38 2.59
C ARG A 27 9.05 21.66 2.54
N ARG A 28 8.23 21.95 3.56
CA ARG A 28 7.34 23.13 3.63
C ARG A 28 6.41 23.27 2.42
N ILE A 29 6.02 22.15 1.80
CA ILE A 29 5.11 22.14 0.66
C ILE A 29 3.70 22.44 1.14
N VAL A 30 3.05 23.45 0.55
CA VAL A 30 1.70 23.89 0.93
C VAL A 30 0.63 23.57 -0.12
N ARG A 31 1.02 23.26 -1.37
CA ARG A 31 0.09 22.95 -2.46
C ARG A 31 -0.06 21.44 -2.63
N VAL A 32 -1.31 20.98 -2.71
CA VAL A 32 -1.64 19.55 -2.88
C VAL A 32 -0.99 18.94 -4.12
N ARG A 33 -1.01 19.65 -5.25
CA ARG A 33 -0.39 19.19 -6.51
C ARG A 33 1.11 18.97 -6.35
N ASP A 34 1.78 19.88 -5.67
CA ASP A 34 3.24 19.84 -5.48
C ASP A 34 3.61 18.69 -4.54
N MET A 35 2.80 18.44 -3.50
CA MET A 35 2.98 17.29 -2.60
C MET A 35 2.75 15.97 -3.34
N GLN A 36 1.67 15.87 -4.11
CA GLN A 36 1.39 14.68 -4.91
C GLN A 36 2.52 14.37 -5.89
N ARG A 37 3.09 15.40 -6.53
CA ARG A 37 4.27 15.25 -7.39
C ARG A 37 5.46 14.74 -6.59
N ALA A 38 5.84 15.41 -5.50
CA ALA A 38 6.98 15.03 -4.67
C ALA A 38 6.88 13.56 -4.18
N GLU A 39 5.71 13.15 -3.70
CA GLU A 39 5.49 11.77 -3.27
C GLU A 39 5.50 10.77 -4.44
N SER A 40 5.04 11.15 -5.63
CA SER A 40 5.02 10.26 -6.80
C SER A 40 6.42 10.09 -7.38
N ASP A 41 7.20 11.17 -7.49
CA ASP A 41 8.58 11.14 -7.96
C ASP A 41 9.44 10.28 -7.02
N ALA A 42 9.27 10.44 -5.69
CA ALA A 42 9.94 9.61 -4.70
C ALA A 42 9.49 8.13 -4.75
N LEU A 43 8.23 7.85 -5.12
CA LEU A 43 7.73 6.48 -5.27
C LEU A 43 8.34 5.80 -6.49
N LEU A 44 8.53 6.53 -7.59
CA LEU A 44 9.20 6.03 -8.78
C LEU A 44 10.65 5.67 -8.46
N ALA A 45 11.38 6.56 -7.77
CA ALA A 45 12.74 6.27 -7.31
C ALA A 45 12.82 5.06 -6.37
N LEU A 46 11.83 4.88 -5.48
CA LEU A 46 11.72 3.65 -4.68
C LEU A 46 11.56 2.42 -5.58
N MET A 47 10.62 2.45 -6.54
CA MET A 47 10.36 1.30 -7.41
C MET A 47 11.61 0.89 -8.19
N ASP A 48 12.35 1.85 -8.74
CA ASP A 48 13.59 1.57 -9.48
C ASP A 48 14.62 0.89 -8.57
N ALA A 49 14.83 1.41 -7.35
CA ALA A 49 15.74 0.80 -6.38
C ALA A 49 15.30 -0.61 -5.96
N LEU A 50 14.00 -0.83 -5.69
CA LEU A 50 13.52 -2.13 -5.23
C LEU A 50 13.54 -3.22 -6.30
N ILE A 51 13.42 -2.87 -7.58
CA ILE A 51 13.57 -3.84 -8.68
C ILE A 51 15.00 -4.42 -8.70
N GLU A 52 15.99 -3.61 -8.34
CA GLU A 52 17.39 -4.05 -8.26
C GLU A 52 17.72 -4.74 -6.92
N GLU A 53 17.20 -4.22 -5.81
CA GLU A 53 17.53 -4.69 -4.45
C GLU A 53 16.78 -5.96 -4.03
N VAL A 54 15.52 -6.13 -4.45
CA VAL A 54 14.66 -7.21 -3.96
C VAL A 54 14.89 -8.48 -4.79
N SER A 55 15.39 -9.52 -4.14
CA SER A 55 15.61 -10.81 -4.80
C SER A 55 14.28 -11.51 -5.13
N GLU A 56 14.26 -12.23 -6.26
CA GLU A 56 13.16 -13.12 -6.62
C GLU A 56 12.85 -14.18 -5.55
N ALA A 57 13.85 -14.56 -4.75
CA ALA A 57 13.73 -15.54 -3.67
C ALA A 57 13.43 -14.90 -2.30
N GLN A 58 13.34 -13.57 -2.22
CA GLN A 58 13.13 -12.88 -0.96
C GLN A 58 11.74 -13.13 -0.40
N ARG A 59 11.70 -13.63 0.83
CA ARG A 59 10.49 -13.62 1.64
C ARG A 59 10.33 -12.24 2.26
N PHE A 60 9.18 -11.60 2.06
CA PHE A 60 8.94 -10.27 2.59
C PHE A 60 8.67 -10.32 4.09
N THR A 61 9.08 -9.27 4.77
CA THR A 61 8.92 -9.10 6.20
C THR A 61 8.33 -7.73 6.52
N THR A 62 7.79 -7.55 7.71
CA THR A 62 7.29 -6.23 8.13
C THR A 62 8.42 -5.20 8.30
N PRO A 63 9.64 -5.56 8.74
CA PRO A 63 10.81 -4.69 8.60
C PRO A 63 11.10 -4.24 7.16
N ASP A 64 10.89 -5.07 6.14
CA ASP A 64 11.01 -4.64 4.74
C ASP A 64 10.00 -3.54 4.42
N LEU A 65 8.74 -3.71 4.80
CA LEU A 65 7.69 -2.71 4.56
C LEU A 65 7.99 -1.38 5.26
N CYS A 66 8.47 -1.42 6.51
CA CYS A 66 8.92 -0.22 7.21
C CYS A 66 10.13 0.44 6.53
N ARG A 67 11.09 -0.36 6.04
CA ARG A 67 12.26 0.14 5.30
C ARG A 67 11.85 0.79 3.98
N TRP A 68 11.02 0.15 3.18
CA TRP A 68 10.52 0.69 1.91
C TRP A 68 9.71 1.96 2.12
N HIS A 69 8.83 1.98 3.13
CA HIS A 69 8.10 3.18 3.50
C HIS A 69 9.05 4.33 3.89
N ARG A 70 10.10 4.04 4.67
CA ARG A 70 11.11 5.03 5.05
C ARG A 70 11.88 5.54 3.84
N GLN A 71 12.41 4.65 2.99
CA GLN A 71 13.17 5.02 1.79
C GLN A 71 12.35 5.92 0.85
N TRP A 72 11.05 5.64 0.72
CA TRP A 72 10.15 6.45 -0.08
C TRP A 72 9.82 7.81 0.55
N LEU A 73 9.43 7.86 1.82
CA LEU A 73 8.81 9.04 2.41
C LEU A 73 9.68 9.83 3.38
N ALA A 74 10.85 9.33 3.80
CA ALA A 74 11.75 10.05 4.72
C ALA A 74 12.19 11.43 4.21
N PRO A 75 12.40 11.66 2.89
CA PRO A 75 12.69 13.00 2.38
C PRO A 75 11.51 13.99 2.53
N ILE A 76 10.31 13.52 2.85
CA ILE A 76 9.07 14.32 2.90
C ILE A 76 8.53 14.41 4.33
N TYR A 77 8.53 13.29 5.07
CA TYR A 77 7.89 13.17 6.37
C TYR A 77 8.84 12.58 7.41
N GLY A 78 8.93 13.21 8.58
CA GLY A 78 9.80 12.75 9.67
C GLY A 78 9.40 11.42 10.31
N TRP A 79 8.13 11.03 10.18
CA TRP A 79 7.57 9.77 10.70
C TRP A 79 7.71 8.60 9.71
N ALA A 80 8.32 8.80 8.54
CA ALA A 80 8.37 7.77 7.51
C ALA A 80 9.04 6.48 7.99
N GLY A 81 8.32 5.36 7.89
CA GLY A 81 8.78 4.03 8.30
C GLY A 81 8.42 3.67 9.74
N ALA A 82 7.87 4.61 10.51
CA ALA A 82 7.28 4.34 11.81
C ALA A 82 5.79 4.01 11.67
N TYR A 83 5.30 3.08 12.48
CA TYR A 83 3.86 2.85 12.61
C TYR A 83 3.19 4.08 13.20
N ARG A 84 1.95 4.34 12.76
CA ARG A 84 1.16 5.45 13.29
C ARG A 84 0.83 5.22 14.76
N GLU A 85 0.78 6.31 15.52
CA GLU A 85 0.42 6.28 16.94
C GLU A 85 -1.04 6.72 17.18
N VAL A 86 -1.70 7.15 16.11
CA VAL A 86 -3.04 7.72 16.13
C VAL A 86 -4.06 6.82 15.46
N ASN A 87 -5.29 6.81 15.96
CA ASN A 87 -6.39 6.14 15.29
C ASN A 87 -6.77 6.89 14.01
N MET A 88 -7.13 6.13 12.98
CA MET A 88 -7.46 6.67 11.66
C MET A 88 -8.76 6.05 11.14
N ALA A 89 -9.54 6.87 10.45
CA ALA A 89 -10.70 6.41 9.69
C ALA A 89 -10.73 7.09 8.32
N LYS A 90 -11.32 6.40 7.34
CA LYS A 90 -11.51 6.92 5.98
C LYS A 90 -12.95 6.69 5.53
N ALA A 91 -13.64 7.78 5.20
CA ALA A 91 -15.04 7.74 4.74
C ALA A 91 -15.97 6.94 5.68
N GLY A 92 -15.78 7.09 6.99
CA GLY A 92 -16.57 6.39 8.01
C GLY A 92 -16.08 4.98 8.37
N PHE A 93 -15.08 4.45 7.64
CA PHE A 93 -14.46 3.16 7.94
C PHE A 93 -13.27 3.34 8.90
N PRO A 94 -13.33 2.84 10.15
CA PRO A 94 -12.18 2.85 11.05
C PRO A 94 -11.17 1.77 10.65
N PHE A 95 -9.88 2.10 10.68
CA PHE A 95 -8.81 1.11 10.59
C PHE A 95 -8.49 0.55 11.97
N ALA A 96 -7.56 -0.42 12.03
CA ALA A 96 -7.11 -1.02 13.29
C ALA A 96 -6.73 0.04 14.35
N ALA A 97 -6.99 -0.25 15.62
CA ALA A 97 -6.56 0.63 16.70
C ALA A 97 -5.02 0.75 16.72
N ALA A 98 -4.49 1.96 16.90
CA ALA A 98 -3.05 2.24 16.79
C ALA A 98 -2.21 1.38 17.74
N ASN A 99 -2.69 1.19 18.97
CA ASN A 99 -2.05 0.35 19.98
C ASN A 99 -2.01 -1.16 19.64
N ARG A 100 -2.72 -1.61 18.60
CA ARG A 100 -2.72 -2.99 18.13
C ARG A 100 -1.88 -3.21 16.88
N ILE A 101 -1.34 -2.15 16.26
CA ILE A 101 -0.63 -2.27 14.97
C ILE A 101 0.59 -3.17 15.08
N SER A 102 1.36 -3.08 16.17
CA SER A 102 2.56 -3.91 16.35
C SER A 102 2.21 -5.41 16.32
N ASP A 103 1.23 -5.83 17.13
CA ASP A 103 0.75 -7.22 17.16
C ASP A 103 0.18 -7.67 15.81
N LEU A 104 -0.65 -6.82 15.19
CA LEU A 104 -1.29 -7.14 13.92
C LEU A 104 -0.28 -7.26 12.79
N MET A 105 0.77 -6.42 12.77
CA MET A 105 1.85 -6.53 11.81
C MET A 105 2.68 -7.79 12.05
N ALA A 106 2.94 -8.16 13.31
CA ALA A 106 3.59 -9.43 13.61
C ALA A 106 2.77 -10.62 13.09
N GLY A 107 1.46 -10.64 13.33
CA GLY A 107 0.54 -11.65 12.78
C GLY A 107 0.54 -11.66 11.25
N PHE A 108 0.45 -10.48 10.62
CA PHE A 108 0.51 -10.34 9.17
C PHE A 108 1.82 -10.90 8.57
N GLU A 109 2.96 -10.71 9.24
CA GLU A 109 4.19 -11.34 8.80
C GLU A 109 4.09 -12.87 8.80
N TRP A 110 3.69 -13.44 9.95
CA TRP A 110 3.67 -14.88 10.16
C TRP A 110 2.62 -15.60 9.31
N ASP A 111 1.41 -15.06 9.29
CA ASP A 111 0.24 -15.74 8.72
C ASP A 111 0.04 -15.42 7.24
N VAL A 112 0.60 -14.31 6.75
CA VAL A 112 0.33 -13.82 5.38
C VAL A 112 1.61 -13.69 4.57
N LEU A 113 2.55 -12.83 4.98
CA LEU A 113 3.77 -12.60 4.18
C LEU A 113 4.60 -13.87 4.02
N ARG A 114 4.80 -14.64 5.09
CA ARG A 114 5.54 -15.92 5.01
C ARG A 114 4.79 -16.97 4.20
N VAL A 115 3.47 -16.97 4.18
CA VAL A 115 2.69 -17.96 3.41
C VAL A 115 2.72 -17.62 1.92
N HIS A 116 2.68 -16.33 1.59
CA HIS A 116 2.45 -15.85 0.23
C HIS A 116 3.69 -15.29 -0.47
N THR A 117 4.87 -15.28 0.18
CA THR A 117 6.14 -14.85 -0.45
C THR A 117 7.30 -15.82 -0.16
N PRO A 118 8.27 -15.98 -1.09
CA PRO A 118 8.26 -15.42 -2.45
C PRO A 118 7.22 -16.10 -3.35
N CYS A 119 6.85 -15.44 -4.46
CA CYS A 119 5.81 -15.93 -5.38
C CYS A 119 6.34 -16.81 -6.53
N ARG A 120 7.54 -17.39 -6.40
CA ARG A 120 8.14 -18.23 -7.44
C ARG A 120 7.28 -19.46 -7.71
N ASP A 121 7.17 -19.84 -8.98
CA ASP A 121 6.46 -21.04 -9.44
C ASP A 121 4.97 -21.11 -9.03
N MET A 122 4.36 -19.97 -8.68
CA MET A 122 2.92 -19.90 -8.46
C MET A 122 2.20 -19.87 -9.81
N ASP A 123 1.19 -20.73 -9.96
CA ASP A 123 0.20 -20.54 -11.01
C ASP A 123 -0.60 -19.25 -10.78
N THR A 124 -1.39 -18.87 -11.78
CA THR A 124 -2.15 -17.61 -11.73
C THR A 124 -3.15 -17.58 -10.58
N ASP A 125 -3.77 -18.70 -10.21
CA ASP A 125 -4.79 -18.74 -9.16
C ASP A 125 -4.16 -18.56 -7.77
N ARG A 126 -3.04 -19.24 -7.52
CA ARG A 126 -2.25 -19.08 -6.29
C ARG A 126 -1.69 -17.66 -6.17
N LEU A 127 -1.19 -17.09 -7.27
CA LEU A 127 -0.69 -15.71 -7.28
C LEU A 127 -1.81 -14.70 -7.01
N VAL A 128 -2.98 -14.87 -7.64
CA VAL A 128 -4.14 -13.99 -7.41
C VAL A 128 -4.56 -14.02 -5.94
N THR A 129 -4.63 -15.21 -5.34
CA THR A 129 -4.95 -15.39 -3.92
C THR A 129 -3.93 -14.68 -3.05
N ALA A 130 -2.63 -14.91 -3.32
CA ALA A 130 -1.52 -14.27 -2.61
C ALA A 130 -1.62 -12.74 -2.66
N LEU A 131 -1.80 -12.16 -3.86
CA LEU A 131 -1.93 -10.71 -4.05
C LEU A 131 -3.16 -10.14 -3.33
N ALA A 132 -4.29 -10.85 -3.36
CA ALA A 132 -5.51 -10.40 -2.69
C ALA A 132 -5.33 -10.37 -1.16
N MET A 133 -4.83 -11.46 -0.58
CA MET A 133 -4.67 -11.60 0.87
C MET A 133 -3.62 -10.62 1.42
N THR A 134 -2.42 -10.56 0.82
CA THR A 134 -1.37 -9.63 1.29
C THR A 134 -1.83 -8.18 1.23
N HIS A 135 -2.58 -7.82 0.18
CA HIS A 135 -3.06 -6.46 -0.01
C HIS A 135 -4.21 -6.10 0.93
N ALA A 136 -5.20 -6.98 1.09
CA ALA A 136 -6.33 -6.75 2.00
C ALA A 136 -5.86 -6.58 3.43
N GLU A 137 -5.12 -7.55 3.94
CA GLU A 137 -4.67 -7.59 5.34
C GLU A 137 -3.82 -6.37 5.69
N PHE A 138 -2.85 -6.01 4.84
CA PHE A 138 -2.05 -4.82 5.05
C PHE A 138 -2.87 -3.51 5.03
N ILE A 139 -3.85 -3.41 4.13
CA ILE A 139 -4.72 -2.22 4.03
C ILE A 139 -5.65 -2.08 5.24
N LEU A 140 -6.17 -3.19 5.75
CA LEU A 140 -7.05 -3.24 6.92
C LEU A 140 -6.30 -2.85 8.20
N ILE A 141 -5.06 -3.33 8.37
CA ILE A 141 -4.18 -2.89 9.47
C ILE A 141 -3.86 -1.40 9.34
N HIS A 142 -3.55 -0.95 8.11
CA HIS A 142 -3.24 0.44 7.80
C HIS A 142 -2.11 1.02 8.68
N PRO A 143 -0.92 0.38 8.70
CA PRO A 143 0.07 0.61 9.76
C PRO A 143 0.72 1.99 9.75
N PHE A 144 0.75 2.68 8.61
CA PHE A 144 1.41 3.98 8.47
C PHE A 144 0.42 5.14 8.43
N ARG A 145 0.92 6.36 8.65
CA ARG A 145 0.09 7.57 8.64
C ARG A 145 -0.42 7.98 7.26
N GLU A 146 0.34 7.75 6.19
CA GLU A 146 -0.07 7.93 4.80
C GLU A 146 0.77 7.01 3.91
N GLY A 147 0.26 6.66 2.73
CA GLY A 147 1.01 5.84 1.78
C GLY A 147 0.68 4.36 1.79
N ASN A 148 -0.10 3.84 2.76
CA ASN A 148 -0.45 2.42 2.88
C ASN A 148 -0.92 1.79 1.55
N GLY A 149 -1.91 2.37 0.90
CA GLY A 149 -2.42 1.81 -0.36
C GLY A 149 -1.47 1.92 -1.56
N ARG A 150 -0.47 2.80 -1.52
CA ARG A 150 0.58 2.85 -2.55
C ARG A 150 1.64 1.80 -2.26
N LEU A 151 2.08 1.68 -1.00
CA LEU A 151 3.04 0.66 -0.58
C LEU A 151 2.49 -0.76 -0.76
N ALA A 152 1.20 -0.99 -0.49
CA ALA A 152 0.54 -2.28 -0.77
C ALA A 152 0.66 -2.67 -2.25
N ARG A 153 0.50 -1.69 -3.16
CA ARG A 153 0.67 -1.92 -4.60
C ARG A 153 2.13 -2.13 -5.00
N VAL A 154 3.08 -1.46 -4.35
CA VAL A 154 4.52 -1.71 -4.52
C VAL A 154 4.85 -3.16 -4.14
N MET A 155 4.45 -3.58 -2.94
CA MET A 155 4.61 -4.95 -2.45
C MET A 155 4.04 -5.96 -3.45
N ASN A 156 2.80 -5.76 -3.91
CA ASN A 156 2.17 -6.64 -4.88
C ASN A 156 2.81 -6.60 -6.27
N THR A 157 3.38 -5.46 -6.69
CA THR A 157 4.18 -5.41 -7.91
C THR A 157 5.43 -6.27 -7.77
N LEU A 158 6.15 -6.18 -6.65
CA LEU A 158 7.32 -7.03 -6.39
C LEU A 158 6.94 -8.52 -6.32
N MET A 159 5.80 -8.87 -5.71
CA MET A 159 5.25 -10.23 -5.74
C MET A 159 4.96 -10.70 -7.19
N GLY A 160 4.40 -9.82 -8.03
CA GLY A 160 4.20 -10.10 -9.45
C GLY A 160 5.52 -10.37 -10.18
N LEU A 161 6.54 -9.56 -9.93
CA LEU A 161 7.89 -9.75 -10.50
C LEU A 161 8.50 -11.09 -10.05
N GLN A 162 8.35 -11.47 -8.76
CA GLN A 162 8.78 -12.78 -8.26
C GLN A 162 8.12 -13.96 -8.98
N ALA A 163 6.89 -13.77 -9.47
CA ALA A 163 6.16 -14.76 -10.26
C ALA A 163 6.42 -14.66 -11.78
N GLY A 164 7.38 -13.84 -12.21
CA GLY A 164 7.72 -13.65 -13.62
C GLY A 164 6.76 -12.78 -14.41
N LEU A 165 5.84 -12.05 -13.75
CA LEU A 165 5.02 -11.05 -14.41
C LEU A 165 5.81 -9.74 -14.57
N PRO A 166 5.51 -8.94 -15.61
CA PRO A 166 5.98 -7.56 -15.66
C PRO A 166 5.27 -6.71 -14.58
N ALA A 167 5.71 -5.46 -14.41
CA ALA A 167 5.15 -4.56 -13.42
C ALA A 167 3.61 -4.46 -13.54
N LEU A 168 2.90 -4.60 -12.41
CA LEU A 168 1.44 -4.67 -12.40
C LEU A 168 0.79 -3.33 -12.80
N ASP A 169 -0.18 -3.38 -13.72
CA ASP A 169 -0.90 -2.20 -14.23
C ASP A 169 -2.22 -2.02 -13.48
N TYR A 170 -2.19 -1.11 -12.51
CA TYR A 170 -3.35 -0.72 -11.71
C TYR A 170 -4.24 0.36 -12.36
N GLY A 171 -3.92 0.82 -13.57
CA GLY A 171 -4.63 1.91 -14.27
C GLY A 171 -6.12 1.62 -14.54
N GLY A 172 -6.51 0.34 -14.49
CA GLY A 172 -7.91 -0.09 -14.53
C GLY A 172 -8.74 0.24 -13.28
N ILE A 173 -8.10 0.50 -12.13
CA ILE A 173 -8.77 0.77 -10.85
C ILE A 173 -9.21 2.24 -10.78
N ARG A 174 -10.24 2.57 -11.57
CA ARG A 174 -10.82 3.92 -11.68
C ARG A 174 -12.34 3.86 -11.72
N GLY A 175 -13.00 4.99 -11.45
CA GLY A 175 -14.47 5.10 -11.53
C GLY A 175 -15.20 3.99 -10.77
N VAL A 176 -16.04 3.22 -11.48
CA VAL A 176 -16.80 2.09 -10.93
C VAL A 176 -15.87 1.00 -10.39
N ALA A 177 -14.79 0.67 -11.10
CA ALA A 177 -13.84 -0.37 -10.67
C ALA A 177 -13.13 0.02 -9.35
N LYS A 178 -12.86 1.31 -9.14
CA LYS A 178 -12.33 1.80 -7.86
C LYS A 178 -13.32 1.59 -6.71
N ARG A 179 -14.62 1.78 -6.94
CA ARG A 179 -15.65 1.50 -5.91
C ARG A 179 -15.72 0.00 -5.59
N ARG A 180 -15.66 -0.86 -6.62
CA ARG A 180 -15.60 -2.32 -6.44
C ARG A 180 -14.35 -2.75 -5.66
N TYR A 181 -13.19 -2.18 -5.97
CA TYR A 181 -11.95 -2.43 -5.24
C TYR A 181 -12.04 -2.03 -3.75
N ILE A 182 -12.67 -0.90 -3.43
CA ILE A 182 -12.89 -0.50 -2.03
C ILE A 182 -13.87 -1.47 -1.34
N ALA A 183 -14.96 -1.83 -2.00
CA ALA A 183 -15.92 -2.81 -1.46
C ALA A 183 -15.27 -4.18 -1.22
N ALA A 184 -14.39 -4.61 -2.13
CA ALA A 184 -13.63 -5.85 -2.00
C ALA A 184 -12.68 -5.86 -0.80
N ILE A 185 -12.03 -4.72 -0.49
CA ILE A 185 -11.23 -4.59 0.73
C ILE A 185 -12.12 -4.71 1.97
N HIS A 186 -13.33 -4.14 1.96
CA HIS A 186 -14.24 -4.26 3.11
C HIS A 186 -14.76 -5.69 3.29
N ALA A 187 -15.03 -6.42 2.20
CA ALA A 187 -15.44 -7.83 2.27
C ALA A 187 -14.37 -8.71 2.95
N ALA A 188 -13.09 -8.38 2.77
CA ALA A 188 -12.00 -9.11 3.41
C ALA A 188 -12.00 -9.05 4.95
N MET A 189 -12.75 -8.13 5.59
CA MET A 189 -12.96 -8.17 7.04
C MET A 189 -13.62 -9.47 7.50
N ASP A 190 -14.52 -10.02 6.69
CA ASP A 190 -15.18 -11.30 6.92
C ASP A 190 -14.38 -12.47 6.31
N ARG A 191 -13.11 -12.24 5.97
CA ARG A 191 -12.22 -13.16 5.24
C ARG A 191 -12.74 -13.57 3.87
N ASP A 192 -13.64 -12.77 3.29
CA ASP A 192 -14.06 -12.93 1.90
C ASP A 192 -13.10 -12.19 0.97
N TYR A 193 -12.12 -12.92 0.43
CA TYR A 193 -11.12 -12.39 -0.50
C TYR A 193 -11.53 -12.51 -1.96
N GLU A 194 -12.58 -13.28 -2.29
CA GLU A 194 -13.00 -13.55 -3.68
C GLU A 194 -13.26 -12.26 -4.49
N PRO A 195 -13.91 -11.22 -3.93
CA PRO A 195 -14.07 -9.95 -4.63
C PRO A 195 -12.74 -9.27 -4.98
N LEU A 196 -11.73 -9.40 -4.12
CA LEU A 196 -10.42 -8.78 -4.33
C LEU A 196 -9.55 -9.62 -5.28
N GLU A 197 -9.67 -10.95 -5.23
CA GLU A 197 -9.11 -11.85 -6.24
C GLU A 197 -9.60 -11.49 -7.64
N ALA A 198 -10.90 -11.22 -7.82
CA ALA A 198 -11.45 -10.79 -9.11
C ALA A 198 -10.83 -9.45 -9.59
N VAL A 199 -10.49 -8.55 -8.66
CA VAL A 199 -9.75 -7.31 -8.99
C VAL A 199 -8.35 -7.65 -9.45
N PHE A 200 -7.60 -8.50 -8.75
CA PHE A 200 -6.23 -8.86 -9.12
C PHE A 200 -6.15 -9.68 -10.41
N ARG A 201 -7.13 -10.54 -10.71
CA ARG A 201 -7.28 -11.18 -12.04
C ARG A 201 -7.39 -10.12 -13.14
N SER A 202 -8.16 -9.06 -12.90
CA SER A 202 -8.32 -7.95 -13.86
C SER A 202 -7.03 -7.15 -14.02
N VAL A 203 -6.27 -6.94 -12.94
CA VAL A 203 -4.95 -6.29 -12.97
C VAL A 203 -3.96 -7.12 -13.79
N ILE A 204 -3.81 -8.42 -13.50
CA ILE A 204 -2.90 -9.32 -14.25
C ILE A 204 -3.28 -9.37 -15.73
N LYS A 205 -4.58 -9.53 -16.04
CA LYS A 205 -5.07 -9.54 -17.44
C LYS A 205 -4.72 -8.24 -18.17
N ARG A 206 -4.79 -7.09 -17.50
CA ARG A 206 -4.43 -5.80 -18.07
C ARG A 206 -2.92 -5.68 -18.27
N THR A 207 -2.13 -6.09 -17.29
CA THR A 207 -0.67 -6.14 -17.35
C THR A 207 -0.18 -6.91 -18.57
N LEU A 208 -0.68 -8.14 -18.78
CA LEU A 208 -0.24 -8.98 -19.89
C LEU A 208 -0.64 -8.43 -21.27
N LYS A 209 -1.81 -7.79 -21.38
CA LYS A 209 -2.22 -7.13 -22.62
C LYS A 209 -1.33 -5.95 -23.00
N GLY A 210 -0.77 -5.24 -22.03
CA GLY A 210 0.11 -4.10 -22.27
C GLY A 210 1.50 -4.48 -22.78
N VAL A 211 1.90 -5.76 -22.63
CA VAL A 211 3.18 -6.28 -23.12
C VAL A 211 3.06 -6.92 -24.51
N SER A 212 1.86 -7.35 -24.91
CA SER A 212 1.58 -7.90 -26.24
C SER A 212 1.23 -6.83 -27.29
N ALA A 213 1.34 -5.55 -26.97
CA ALA A 213 1.03 -4.40 -27.84
C ALA A 213 2.30 -3.59 -28.11
#